data_AF-A0A931YWS6-F1
#
_entry.id   AF-A0A931YWS6-F1
#
_cell.length_a   1.000
_cell.length_b   1.000
_cell.length_c   1.000
_cell.angle_alpha   90.00
_cell.angle_beta   90.00
_cell.angle_gamma   90.00
#
_symmetry.space_group_name_H-M   'P 1'
#
loop_
_entity.id
_entity.type
_entity.pdbx_description
1 polymer ?
#
loop_
_entity_poly.entity_id
_entity_poly.type
_entity_poly.pdbx_seq_one_letter_code
_entity_poly.pdbx_strand_id
1 'polypeptide(L)'
;MIAAPAAPATTARPVPKEFMAIADLKDIYFDFDKYDIRAGDAKILDANAVWLKSNANHLLLIEGHCDERGTNEYNLALGERRAKSAMNYLVSQGVQASRVTIISYGEERP
;
A
#
# COMPACT_ATOMS: atom_id res chain seq x y z
N MET A 1 27.91 -2.67 26.30
CA MET A 1 26.53 -2.59 25.78
C MET A 1 26.49 -1.40 24.82
N ILE A 2 26.59 -1.65 23.52
CA ILE A 2 26.47 -0.56 22.53
C ILE A 2 24.99 -0.30 22.28
N ALA A 3 24.54 0.90 22.65
CA ALA A 3 23.19 1.36 22.37
C ALA A 3 23.01 1.43 20.85
N ALA A 4 21.94 0.81 20.34
CA ALA A 4 21.50 1.02 18.97
C ALA A 4 21.14 2.51 18.80
N PRO A 5 21.57 3.18 17.72
CA PRO A 5 21.16 4.56 17.49
C PRO A 5 19.65 4.56 17.25
N ALA A 6 18.91 5.26 18.11
CA ALA A 6 17.51 5.57 17.89
C ALA A 6 17.39 6.36 16.57
N ALA A 7 16.59 5.85 15.64
CA ALA A 7 16.26 6.57 14.42
C ALA A 7 15.66 7.94 14.77
N PRO A 8 16.02 9.02 14.06
CA PRO A 8 15.48 10.33 14.35
C PRO A 8 13.98 10.34 14.05
N ALA A 9 13.17 10.62 15.07
CA ALA A 9 11.80 11.03 14.86
C ALA A 9 11.80 12.44 14.24
N THR A 10 10.92 12.66 13.25
CA THR A 10 10.58 13.92 12.55
C THR A 10 11.28 14.20 11.22
N THR A 11 11.13 13.30 10.24
CA THR A 11 10.95 13.72 8.84
C THR A 11 9.48 13.48 8.50
N ALA A 12 8.74 14.50 8.09
CA ALA A 12 7.37 14.32 7.62
C ALA A 12 7.34 13.19 6.56
N ARG A 13 6.32 12.32 6.60
CA ARG A 13 6.16 11.31 5.55
C ARG A 13 6.15 12.02 4.20
N PRO A 14 6.85 11.49 3.17
CA PRO A 14 6.80 12.07 1.83
C PRO A 14 5.36 12.26 1.39
N VAL A 15 5.08 13.36 0.71
CA VAL A 15 3.75 13.59 0.13
C VAL A 15 3.61 12.75 -1.15
N PRO A 16 2.38 12.40 -1.58
CA PRO A 16 2.17 11.43 -2.68
C PRO A 16 2.93 11.74 -3.97
N LYS A 17 3.04 13.03 -4.31
CA LYS A 17 3.78 13.52 -5.48
C LYS A 17 5.29 13.21 -5.48
N GLU A 18 5.85 12.80 -4.34
CA GLU A 18 7.26 12.41 -4.20
C GLU A 18 7.46 10.91 -4.44
N PHE A 19 6.39 10.12 -4.54
CA PHE A 19 6.46 8.72 -4.90
C PHE A 19 6.49 8.56 -6.43
N MET A 20 7.15 7.50 -6.88
CA MET A 20 7.25 7.15 -8.30
C MET A 20 6.83 5.69 -8.49
N ALA A 21 6.15 5.41 -9.61
CA ALA A 21 5.84 4.05 -10.00
C ALA A 21 7.13 3.28 -10.31
N ILE A 22 7.24 2.07 -9.76
CA ILE A 22 8.34 1.15 -10.03
C ILE A 22 7.79 0.01 -10.86
N ALA A 23 8.40 -0.27 -12.01
CA ALA A 23 7.89 -1.26 -12.96
C ALA A 23 7.78 -2.68 -12.37
N ASP A 24 8.60 -3.02 -11.37
CA ASP A 24 8.57 -4.31 -10.68
C ASP A 24 7.40 -4.42 -9.69
N LEU A 25 6.89 -3.29 -9.19
CA LEU A 25 5.70 -3.27 -8.35
C LEU A 25 4.47 -3.26 -9.23
N LYS A 26 3.60 -4.24 -9.02
CA LYS A 26 2.38 -4.41 -9.82
C LYS A 26 1.14 -4.14 -8.99
N ASP A 27 0.12 -3.62 -9.66
CA ASP A 27 -1.20 -3.38 -9.09
C ASP A 27 -1.93 -4.69 -8.81
N ILE A 28 -2.89 -4.61 -7.89
CA ILE A 28 -3.83 -5.69 -7.62
C ILE A 28 -5.26 -5.20 -7.80
N TYR A 29 -6.16 -6.14 -8.07
CA TYR A 29 -7.57 -5.87 -8.31
C TYR A 29 -8.45 -6.55 -7.28
N PHE A 30 -9.60 -5.94 -7.04
CA PHE A 30 -10.62 -6.46 -6.13
C PHE A 30 -11.89 -6.76 -6.90
N ASP A 31 -12.67 -7.72 -6.40
CA ASP A 31 -14.03 -7.92 -6.89
C ASP A 31 -14.93 -6.72 -6.49
N PHE A 32 -16.08 -6.62 -7.13
CA PHE A 32 -17.07 -5.59 -6.85
C PHE A 32 -17.50 -5.60 -5.37
N ASP A 33 -17.51 -4.43 -4.73
CA ASP A 33 -17.83 -4.23 -3.30
C ASP A 33 -17.02 -5.12 -2.34
N LYS A 34 -15.79 -5.47 -2.74
CA LYS A 34 -14.88 -6.31 -1.95
C LYS A 34 -13.54 -5.66 -1.68
N TYR A 35 -12.93 -6.14 -0.61
CA TYR A 35 -11.58 -5.76 -0.15
C TYR A 35 -10.76 -6.97 0.29
N ASP A 36 -11.25 -8.20 0.11
CA ASP A 36 -10.45 -9.41 0.24
C ASP A 36 -9.51 -9.56 -0.96
N ILE A 37 -8.28 -9.99 -0.66
CA ILE A 37 -7.26 -10.22 -1.68
C ILE A 37 -7.58 -11.54 -2.38
N ARG A 38 -7.76 -11.48 -3.70
CA ARG A 38 -8.03 -12.65 -4.53
C ARG A 38 -6.77 -13.52 -4.62
N ALA A 39 -6.95 -14.82 -4.85
CA ALA A 39 -5.81 -15.75 -4.92
C ALA A 39 -4.81 -15.43 -6.06
N GLY A 40 -5.26 -14.82 -7.16
CA GLY A 40 -4.36 -14.34 -8.23
C GLY A 40 -3.54 -13.13 -7.79
N ASP A 41 -4.20 -12.16 -7.18
CA ASP A 41 -3.61 -10.93 -6.65
C ASP A 41 -2.66 -11.17 -5.46
N ALA A 42 -2.92 -12.21 -4.66
CA ALA A 42 -2.01 -12.65 -3.62
C ALA A 42 -0.61 -12.99 -4.17
N LYS A 43 -0.54 -13.66 -5.32
CA LYS A 43 0.74 -13.98 -5.98
C LYS A 43 1.49 -12.73 -6.45
N ILE A 44 0.75 -11.70 -6.85
CA ILE A 44 1.31 -10.41 -7.23
C ILE A 44 1.91 -9.73 -5.99
N LEU A 45 1.17 -9.72 -4.87
CA LEU A 45 1.67 -9.19 -3.61
C LEU A 45 2.88 -9.98 -3.08
N ASP A 46 2.95 -11.29 -3.30
CA ASP A 46 4.12 -12.09 -2.95
C ASP A 46 5.36 -11.62 -3.72
N ALA A 47 5.23 -11.40 -5.03
CA ALA A 47 6.31 -10.86 -5.86
C ALA A 47 6.72 -9.45 -5.43
N ASN A 48 5.74 -8.56 -5.17
CA ASN A 48 5.99 -7.22 -4.64
C ASN A 48 6.71 -7.29 -3.28
N ALA A 49 6.31 -8.19 -2.38
CA ALA A 49 6.94 -8.38 -1.08
C ALA A 49 8.39 -8.85 -1.21
N VAL A 50 8.71 -9.76 -2.14
CA VAL A 50 10.09 -10.16 -2.44
C VAL A 50 10.91 -8.95 -2.87
N TRP A 51 10.40 -8.15 -3.81
CA TRP A 51 11.09 -6.95 -4.28
C TRP A 51 11.31 -5.93 -3.14
N LEU A 52 10.28 -5.66 -2.33
CA LEU A 52 10.32 -4.71 -1.21
C LEU A 52 11.28 -5.14 -0.09
N LYS A 53 11.47 -6.45 0.09
CA LYS A 53 12.45 -7.00 1.03
C LYS A 53 13.88 -6.86 0.52
N SER A 54 14.11 -7.09 -0.77
CA SER A 54 15.41 -6.85 -1.42
C SER A 54 15.77 -5.35 -1.50
N ASN A 55 14.76 -4.47 -1.50
CA ASN A 55 14.90 -3.03 -1.62
C ASN A 55 14.50 -2.30 -0.33
N ALA A 56 15.07 -2.71 0.80
CA ALA A 56 14.64 -2.30 2.15
C ALA A 56 14.70 -0.79 2.45
N ASN A 57 15.47 -0.02 1.67
CA ASN A 57 15.60 1.43 1.83
C ASN A 57 14.46 2.23 1.19
N HIS A 58 13.60 1.59 0.39
CA HIS A 58 12.48 2.28 -0.26
C HIS A 58 11.26 2.36 0.67
N LEU A 59 10.57 3.50 0.62
CA LEU A 59 9.24 3.68 1.17
C LEU A 59 8.19 3.25 0.14
N LEU A 60 7.07 2.74 0.61
CA LEU A 60 5.95 2.30 -0.21
C LEU A 60 4.74 3.19 0.04
N LEU A 61 4.14 3.68 -1.04
CA LEU A 61 2.79 4.23 -1.03
C LEU A 61 1.85 3.22 -1.69
N ILE A 62 0.72 2.93 -1.03
CA ILE A 62 -0.37 2.14 -1.59
C ILE A 62 -1.56 3.08 -1.76
N GLU A 63 -2.01 3.23 -2.99
CA GLU A 63 -3.15 4.06 -3.36
C GLU A 63 -4.37 3.15 -3.54
N GLY A 64 -5.47 3.49 -2.85
CA GLY A 64 -6.74 2.78 -2.91
C GLY A 64 -7.72 3.52 -3.79
N HIS A 65 -8.22 2.81 -4.80
CA HIS A 65 -9.11 3.35 -5.83
C HIS A 65 -10.43 2.57 -5.87
N CYS A 66 -11.53 3.27 -6.16
CA CYS A 66 -12.84 2.67 -6.42
C CYS A 66 -13.44 3.22 -7.72
N ASP A 67 -14.41 2.49 -8.25
CA ASP A 67 -15.17 2.92 -9.43
C ASP A 67 -16.21 4.00 -9.05
N GLU A 68 -16.73 4.71 -10.06
CA GLU A 68 -17.68 5.84 -9.96
C GLU A 68 -19.10 5.45 -9.44
N ARG A 69 -19.25 4.27 -8.82
CA ARG A 69 -20.53 3.71 -8.41
C ARG A 69 -20.70 3.82 -6.90
N GLY A 70 -21.32 4.90 -6.44
CA GLY A 70 -21.61 5.09 -5.02
C GLY A 70 -21.53 6.57 -4.63
N THR A 71 -21.48 6.85 -3.34
CA THR A 71 -21.09 8.20 -2.87
C THR A 71 -19.57 8.25 -2.71
N ASN A 72 -19.00 9.45 -2.89
CA ASN A 72 -17.56 9.67 -2.72
C ASN A 72 -17.07 9.15 -1.35
N GLU A 73 -17.82 9.41 -0.26
CA GLU A 73 -17.44 8.98 1.08
C GLU A 73 -17.40 7.45 1.23
N TYR A 74 -18.33 6.75 0.59
CA TYR A 74 -18.34 5.29 0.57
C TYR A 74 -17.15 4.74 -0.22
N ASN A 75 -16.87 5.30 -1.39
CA ASN A 75 -15.73 4.93 -2.24
C ASN A 75 -14.39 5.24 -1.57
N LEU A 76 -14.29 6.35 -0.83
CA LEU A 76 -13.12 6.69 -0.04
C LEU A 76 -12.87 5.64 1.04
N ALA A 77 -13.91 5.26 1.79
CA ALA A 77 -13.81 4.23 2.83
C ALA A 77 -13.47 2.85 2.25
N LEU A 78 -14.05 2.48 1.10
CA LEU A 78 -13.76 1.21 0.42
C LEU A 78 -12.31 1.19 -0.11
N GLY A 79 -11.85 2.27 -0.73
CA GLY A 79 -10.47 2.41 -1.18
C GLY A 79 -9.47 2.32 -0.02
N GLU A 80 -9.78 2.94 1.12
CA GLU A 80 -8.94 2.85 2.32
C GLU A 80 -8.86 1.41 2.84
N ARG A 81 -10.00 0.69 2.88
CA ARG A 81 -10.03 -0.73 3.27
C ARG A 81 -9.20 -1.59 2.32
N ARG A 82 -9.28 -1.36 1.01
CA ARG A 82 -8.48 -2.06 -0.01
C ARG A 82 -6.99 -1.81 0.17
N ALA A 83 -6.57 -0.56 0.31
CA ALA A 83 -5.18 -0.21 0.55
C ALA A 83 -4.65 -0.83 1.86
N LYS A 84 -5.48 -0.84 2.90
CA LYS A 84 -5.17 -1.48 4.19
C LYS A 84 -5.06 -3.00 4.08
N SER A 85 -5.93 -3.66 3.32
CA SER A 85 -5.80 -5.10 3.04
C SER A 85 -4.47 -5.44 2.39
N ALA A 86 -4.08 -4.69 1.35
CA ALA A 86 -2.79 -4.85 0.67
C ALA A 86 -1.60 -4.63 1.62
N MET A 87 -1.64 -3.56 2.42
CA MET A 87 -0.63 -3.29 3.46
C MET A 87 -0.51 -4.46 4.44
N ASN A 88 -1.62 -4.92 5.01
CA ASN A 88 -1.61 -6.01 5.99
C ASN A 88 -1.02 -7.30 5.40
N TYR A 89 -1.35 -7.61 4.15
CA TYR A 89 -0.77 -8.76 3.47
C TYR A 89 0.74 -8.62 3.30
N LEU A 90 1.23 -7.50 2.78
CA LEU A 90 2.66 -7.25 2.61
C LEU A 90 3.41 -7.31 3.96
N VAL A 91 2.80 -6.78 5.02
CA VAL A 91 3.35 -6.87 6.38
C VAL A 91 3.43 -8.31 6.86
N SER A 92 2.39 -9.12 6.61
CA SER A 92 2.41 -10.56 6.93
C SER A 92 3.50 -11.33 6.15
N GLN A 93 3.90 -10.84 4.98
CA GLN A 93 5.01 -11.36 4.17
C GLN A 93 6.40 -10.84 4.59
N GLY A 94 6.46 -10.02 5.66
CA GLY A 94 7.70 -9.52 6.26
C GLY A 94 8.11 -8.11 5.83
N VAL A 95 7.27 -7.36 5.12
CA VAL A 95 7.52 -5.93 4.85
C VAL A 95 7.29 -5.13 6.14
N GLN A 96 8.20 -4.23 6.50
CA GLN A 96 8.04 -3.44 7.73
C GLN A 96 6.90 -2.43 7.57
N ALA A 97 5.93 -2.45 8.50
CA ALA A 97 4.76 -1.57 8.46
C ALA A 97 5.13 -0.07 8.49
N SER A 98 6.23 0.29 9.15
CA SER A 98 6.75 1.67 9.20
C SER A 98 7.14 2.25 7.84
N ARG A 99 7.37 1.39 6.84
CA ARG A 99 7.73 1.78 5.47
C ARG A 99 6.53 2.02 4.57
N VAL A 100 5.33 1.63 5.00
CA VAL A 100 4.13 1.65 4.18
C VAL A 100 3.26 2.83 4.57
N THR A 101 2.89 3.63 3.58
CA THR A 101 1.86 4.67 3.67
C THR A 101 0.70 4.25 2.79
N ILE A 102 -0.52 4.46 3.26
CA ILE A 102 -1.73 4.19 2.48
C ILE A 102 -2.49 5.50 2.29
N ILE A 103 -3.10 5.67 1.11
CA ILE A 103 -4.01 6.76 0.78
C ILE A 103 -5.17 6.17 0.00
N SER A 104 -6.36 6.71 0.21
CA SER A 104 -7.52 6.42 -0.63
C SER A 104 -7.86 7.67 -1.44
N TYR A 105 -8.03 7.50 -2.75
CA TYR A 105 -8.53 8.56 -3.62
C TYR A 105 -10.03 8.39 -3.91
N GLY A 106 -10.67 7.34 -3.39
CA GLY A 106 -12.06 7.03 -3.71
C GLY A 106 -12.25 6.94 -5.23
N GLU A 107 -13.18 7.73 -5.75
CA GLU A 107 -13.46 7.87 -7.19
C GLU A 107 -12.72 9.05 -7.86
N GLU A 108 -11.96 9.85 -7.10
CA GLU A 108 -11.38 11.11 -7.60
C GLU A 108 -10.21 10.89 -8.56
N ARG A 109 -9.66 9.67 -8.60
CA ARG A 109 -8.58 9.25 -9.51
C ARG A 109 -8.80 7.77 -9.88
N PRO A 110 -9.61 7.42 -10.89
CA PRO A 110 -9.80 6.02 -11.29
C PRO A 110 -8.57 5.41 -11.96
#